data_AF-A0A0B9G3V7-F1
#
_entry.id   AF-A0A0B9G3V7-F1
#
_cell.length_a   1.000
_cell.length_b   1.000
_cell.length_c   1.000
_cell.angle_alpha   90.00
_cell.angle_beta   90.00
_cell.angle_gamma   90.00
#
_symmetry.space_group_name_H-M   'P 1'
#
loop_
_entity.id
_entity.type
_entity.pdbx_description
1 polymer ?
#
loop_
_entity_poly.entity_id
_entity_poly.type
_entity_poly.pdbx_seq_one_letter_code
_entity_poly.pdbx_strand_id
1 'polypeptide(L)'
;MTTDKSVAEKLLSQEIMDQVSKQGAINALEAVYSKARYARFTRVKWSGDFYDGLLFDDGSTISVYPASFNKLTLIAAKSGEAVSA
;
A
#
# COMPACT_ATOMS: atom_id res chain seq x y z
N MET A 1 11.78 -6.77 -21.62
CA MET A 1 10.61 -7.10 -20.78
C MET A 1 10.07 -5.78 -20.26
N THR A 2 8.95 -5.29 -20.78
CA THR A 2 8.28 -4.11 -20.22
C THR A 2 7.59 -4.53 -18.94
N THR A 3 8.20 -4.22 -17.80
CA THR A 3 7.58 -4.39 -16.48
C THR A 3 6.46 -3.37 -16.35
N ASP A 4 5.26 -3.73 -16.83
CA ASP A 4 4.08 -2.94 -16.56
C ASP A 4 3.88 -2.87 -15.04
N LYS A 5 4.00 -1.66 -14.50
CA LYS A 5 3.73 -1.40 -13.08
C LYS A 5 2.26 -1.70 -12.78
N SER A 6 2.00 -2.34 -11.64
CA SER A 6 0.64 -2.53 -11.12
C SER A 6 -0.01 -1.19 -10.79
N VAL A 7 -1.32 -1.19 -10.62
CA VAL A 7 -2.08 -0.02 -10.17
C VAL A 7 -1.53 0.48 -8.82
N ALA A 8 -1.26 -0.43 -7.87
CA ALA A 8 -0.62 -0.10 -6.61
C ALA A 8 0.75 0.60 -6.79
N GLU A 9 1.63 0.06 -7.64
CA GLU A 9 2.96 0.64 -7.90
C GLU A 9 2.89 2.01 -8.61
N LYS A 10 1.86 2.24 -9.42
CA LYS A 10 1.62 3.53 -10.09
C LYS A 10 1.09 4.58 -9.11
N LEU A 11 0.24 4.18 -8.18
CA LEU A 11 -0.38 5.06 -7.19
C LEU A 11 0.55 5.40 -6.02
N LEU A 12 1.45 4.48 -5.66
CA LEU A 12 2.46 4.71 -4.61
C LEU A 12 3.60 5.60 -5.14
N SER A 13 3.27 6.87 -5.40
CA SER A 13 4.21 7.87 -5.87
C SER A 13 5.06 8.45 -4.73
N GLN A 14 6.12 9.19 -5.08
CA GLN A 14 6.93 9.94 -4.11
C GLN A 14 6.07 10.93 -3.29
N GLU A 15 5.04 11.53 -3.90
CA GLU A 15 4.11 12.43 -3.21
C GLU A 15 3.37 11.72 -2.07
N ILE A 16 2.91 10.48 -2.30
CA ILE A 16 2.27 9.67 -1.25
C ILE A 16 3.27 9.32 -0.14
N MET A 17 4.52 8.97 -0.49
CA MET A 17 5.55 8.67 0.49
C MET A 17 5.97 9.90 1.32
N ASP A 18 5.93 11.09 0.73
CA ASP A 18 6.12 12.35 1.45
C ASP A 18 4.96 12.62 2.43
N GLN A 19 3.73 12.28 2.04
CA GLN A 19 2.57 12.34 2.94
C GLN A 19 2.68 11.35 4.10
N VAL A 20 3.17 10.13 3.87
CA VAL A 20 3.46 9.16 4.94
C VAL A 20 4.38 9.79 5.99
N SER A 21 5.42 10.49 5.54
CA SER A 21 6.40 11.12 6.45
C SER A 21 5.84 12.34 7.20
N LYS A 22 4.90 13.08 6.61
CA LYS A 22 4.32 14.30 7.20
C LYS A 22 3.07 14.06 8.04
N GLN A 23 2.27 13.08 7.65
CA GLN A 23 0.91 12.87 8.15
C GLN A 23 0.67 11.46 8.69
N GLY A 24 1.61 10.53 8.49
CA GLY A 24 1.49 9.14 8.91
C GLY A 24 0.88 8.23 7.83
N ALA A 25 1.20 6.93 7.92
CA ALA A 25 0.81 5.94 6.91
C ALA A 25 -0.71 5.76 6.78
N ILE A 26 -1.48 5.82 7.87
CA ILE A 26 -2.95 5.68 7.83
C ILE A 26 -3.57 6.83 7.04
N ASN A 27 -3.21 8.08 7.38
CA ASN A 27 -3.75 9.26 6.70
C ASN A 27 -3.36 9.28 5.21
N ALA A 28 -2.13 8.85 4.89
CA ALA A 28 -1.71 8.70 3.49
C ALA A 28 -2.51 7.59 2.77
N LEU A 29 -2.83 6.47 3.43
CA LEU A 29 -3.66 5.41 2.86
C LEU A 29 -5.09 5.91 2.56
N GLU A 30 -5.68 6.68 3.48
CA GLU A 30 -6.98 7.32 3.26
C GLU A 30 -6.95 8.30 2.08
N ALA A 31 -5.87 9.07 1.94
CA ALA A 31 -5.68 9.96 0.80
C ALA A 31 -5.64 9.18 -0.52
N VAL A 32 -4.94 8.03 -0.56
CA VAL A 32 -4.97 7.13 -1.73
C VAL A 32 -6.38 6.64 -2.02
N TYR A 33 -7.12 6.17 -1.01
CA TYR A 33 -8.51 5.71 -1.16
C TYR A 33 -9.43 6.82 -1.72
N SER A 34 -9.27 8.05 -1.23
CA SER A 34 -10.08 9.19 -1.67
C SER A 34 -9.93 9.49 -3.17
N LYS A 35 -8.73 9.24 -3.72
CA LYS A 35 -8.37 9.41 -5.14
C LYS A 35 -8.74 8.16 -5.96
N ALA A 36 -8.54 6.97 -5.40
CA ALA A 36 -8.80 5.69 -6.04
C ALA A 36 -10.09 5.04 -5.51
N ARG A 37 -11.23 5.71 -5.73
CA ARG A 37 -12.55 5.29 -5.20
C ARG A 37 -13.04 3.91 -5.66
N TYR A 38 -12.37 3.30 -6.64
CA TYR A 38 -12.63 1.93 -7.10
C TYR A 38 -11.90 0.88 -6.25
N ALA A 39 -10.91 1.28 -5.44
CA ALA A 39 -10.21 0.39 -4.52
C ALA A 39 -11.13 -0.07 -3.38
N ARG A 40 -10.88 -1.26 -2.85
CA ARG A 40 -11.64 -1.85 -1.73
C ARG A 40 -10.76 -1.96 -0.50
N PHE A 41 -11.31 -1.66 0.68
CA PHE A 41 -10.62 -1.95 1.93
C PHE A 41 -10.36 -3.45 2.06
N THR A 42 -9.16 -3.78 2.50
CA THR A 42 -8.73 -5.16 2.71
C THR A 42 -7.77 -5.26 3.88
N ARG A 43 -7.56 -6.49 4.36
CA ARG A 43 -6.49 -6.83 5.31
C ARG A 43 -5.42 -7.60 4.55
N VAL A 44 -4.19 -7.08 4.54
CA VAL A 44 -3.04 -7.74 3.89
C VAL A 44 -2.30 -8.55 4.94
N LYS A 45 -2.15 -9.86 4.71
CA LYS A 45 -1.45 -10.76 5.61
C LYS A 45 0.05 -10.66 5.38
N TRP A 46 0.81 -10.43 6.44
CA TRP A 46 2.27 -10.38 6.38
C TRP A 46 2.92 -11.01 7.62
N SER A 47 3.83 -11.95 7.41
CA SER A 47 4.58 -12.69 8.46
C SER A 47 3.76 -13.24 9.65
N GLY A 48 2.44 -13.38 9.51
CA GLY A 48 1.53 -13.86 10.56
C GLY A 48 0.48 -12.83 10.99
N ASP A 49 0.74 -11.54 10.77
CA ASP A 49 -0.14 -10.43 11.14
C ASP A 49 -0.96 -9.93 9.95
N PHE A 50 -1.98 -9.12 10.25
CA PHE A 50 -2.83 -8.47 9.25
C PHE A 50 -2.75 -6.96 9.37
N TYR A 51 -2.52 -6.30 8.25
CA TYR A 51 -2.41 -4.84 8.17
C TYR A 51 -3.49 -4.25 7.28
N ASP A 52 -3.91 -3.03 7.60
CA ASP A 52 -4.89 -2.31 6.79
C ASP A 52 -4.31 -1.96 5.41
N GLY A 53 -5.13 -2.13 4.38
CA GLY A 53 -4.75 -1.86 3.02
C GLY A 53 -5.92 -1.67 2.07
N LEU A 54 -5.56 -1.43 0.81
CA LEU A 54 -6.44 -1.25 -0.32
C LEU A 54 -6.14 -2.29 -1.38
N LEU A 55 -7.18 -2.96 -1.88
CA LEU A 55 -7.14 -3.88 -3.01
C LEU A 55 -7.62 -3.16 -4.28
N PHE A 56 -6.85 -3.27 -5.36
CA PHE A 56 -7.17 -2.70 -6.67
C PHE A 56 -7.68 -3.77 -7.64
N ASP A 57 -8.27 -3.32 -8.76
CA ASP A 57 -8.93 -4.20 -9.74
C ASP A 57 -7.97 -5.16 -10.45
N ASP A 58 -6.67 -4.83 -10.51
CA ASP A 58 -5.62 -5.71 -11.04
C ASP A 58 -5.10 -6.73 -10.00
N GLY A 59 -5.75 -6.78 -8.82
CA GLY A 59 -5.41 -7.66 -7.71
C GLY A 59 -4.19 -7.21 -6.89
N SER A 60 -3.56 -6.07 -7.23
CA SER A 60 -2.49 -5.49 -6.42
C SER A 60 -3.03 -4.83 -5.15
N THR A 61 -2.16 -4.63 -4.16
CA THR A 61 -2.51 -3.99 -2.90
C THR A 61 -1.56 -2.88 -2.51
N ILE A 62 -2.07 -1.87 -1.81
CA ILE A 62 -1.26 -0.96 -0.99
C ILE A 62 -1.62 -1.22 0.46
N SER A 63 -0.64 -1.46 1.34
CA SER A 63 -0.91 -1.70 2.75
C SER A 63 0.05 -0.96 3.66
N VAL A 64 -0.41 -0.74 4.89
CA VAL A 64 0.40 -0.20 5.99
C VAL A 64 1.40 -1.27 6.41
N TYR A 65 2.66 -0.87 6.61
CA TYR A 65 3.74 -1.77 6.94
C TYR A 65 4.63 -1.21 8.06
N PRO A 66 4.94 -1.99 9.11
CA PRO A 66 5.88 -1.59 10.16
C PRO A 66 7.32 -1.76 9.67
N ALA A 67 7.85 -0.76 8.97
CA ALA A 67 9.20 -0.82 8.39
C ALA A 67 10.33 -0.81 9.45
N SER A 68 10.12 -0.14 10.58
CA SER A 68 11.07 -0.12 11.70
C SER A 68 10.33 0.19 13.00
N PHE A 69 11.03 0.07 14.14
CA PHE A 69 10.45 0.43 15.44
C PHE A 69 9.81 1.81 15.41
N ASN A 70 8.53 1.88 15.78
CA ASN A 70 7.71 3.09 15.79
C ASN A 70 7.60 3.83 14.44
N LYS A 71 7.75 3.12 13.31
CA LYS A 71 7.62 3.71 11.97
C LYS A 71 6.71 2.85 11.08
N LEU A 72 5.61 3.45 10.64
CA LEU A 72 4.74 2.87 9.63
C LEU A 72 5.04 3.48 8.26
N THR A 73 4.95 2.66 7.22
CA THR A 73 5.05 3.07 5.83
C THR A 73 3.93 2.47 5.00
N LEU A 74 3.86 2.83 3.73
CA LEU A 74 3.04 2.15 2.74
C LEU A 74 3.92 1.31 1.81
N ILE A 75 3.44 0.13 1.46
CA ILE A 75 4.06 -0.80 0.52
C ILE A 75 3.06 -1.18 -0.55
N ALA A 76 3.53 -1.40 -1.78
CA ALA A 76 2.75 -1.97 -2.86
C ALA A 76 3.11 -3.45 -3.03
N ALA A 77 2.13 -4.30 -3.26
CA ALA A 77 2.35 -5.73 -3.55
C ALA A 77 1.46 -6.18 -4.71
N LYS A 78 1.92 -7.17 -5.49
CA LYS A 78 1.11 -7.77 -6.56
C LYS A 78 0.28 -8.93 -6.02
N SER A 79 -0.77 -9.27 -6.76
CA SER A 79 -1.66 -10.38 -6.39
C SER A 79 -0.86 -11.67 -6.25
N GLY A 80 -0.94 -12.32 -5.08
CA GLY A 80 -0.25 -13.58 -4.80
C GLY A 80 1.22 -13.46 -4.41
N GLU A 81 1.80 -12.26 -4.38
CA GLU A 81 3.12 -12.06 -3.77
C GLU A 81 2.97 -11.92 -2.25
N ALA A 82 3.52 -12.88 -1.52
CA ALA A 82 3.85 -12.66 -0.13
C ALA A 82 4.92 -11.56 -0.08
N VAL A 83 4.55 -10.39 0.44
CA VAL A 83 5.50 -9.28 0.57
C VAL A 83 6.63 -9.77 1.46
N SER A 84 7.86 -9.77 0.98
CA SER A 84 9.03 -10.15 1.78
C SER A 84 9.59 -8.90 2.46
N ALA A 85 10.01 -9.06 3.72
CA ALA A 85 10.56 -8.00 4.59
C ALA A 85 11.76 -7.28 3.98
#